data_AF-A0A838ZRG6-F1
#
_entry.id   AF-A0A838ZRG6-F1
#
_cell.length_a   1.000
_cell.length_b   1.000
_cell.length_c   1.000
_cell.angle_alpha   90.00
_cell.angle_beta   90.00
_cell.angle_gamma   90.00
#
_symmetry.space_group_name_H-M   'P 1'
#
loop_
_entity.id
_entity.type
_entity.pdbx_description
1 polymer ?
#
loop_
_entity_poly.entity_id
_entity_poly.type
_entity_poly.pdbx_seq_one_letter_code
_entity_poly.pdbx_strand_id
1 'polypeptide(L)' 'MRTIQINIPENIDLKDYDFSMIIAAKLYEDAKLSAGQAAKMVGLSKRAFIEMLGKYGISVFSKSTSDLHSDIKNA' A
#
# COMPACT_ATOMS: atom_id res chain seq x y z
N MET A 1 2.25 12.22 15.58
CA MET A 1 1.27 11.42 14.81
C MET A 1 0.01 12.25 14.67
N ARG A 2 -0.74 12.12 13.58
CA ARG A 2 -2.02 12.81 13.34
C ARG A 2 -3.12 11.76 13.18
N THR A 3 -4.29 12.03 13.76
CA THR A 3 -5.47 11.17 13.63
C THR A 3 -6.48 11.82 12.68
N ILE A 4 -7.09 11.02 11.81
CA ILE A 4 -8.18 11.41 10.91
C ILE A 4 -9.37 10.51 11.24
N GLN A 5 -10.55 11.09 11.43
CA GLN A 5 -11.79 10.35 11.66
C GLN A 5 -12.65 10.40 10.40
N ILE A 6 -13.19 9.25 10.00
CA ILE A 6 -14.01 9.08 8.80
C ILE A 6 -15.24 8.27 9.20
N ASN A 7 -16.43 8.73 8.83
CA ASN A 7 -17.66 7.99 9.03
C ASN A 7 -17.91 7.11 7.80
N ILE A 8 -18.01 5.81 8.00
CA ILE A 8 -18.28 4.83 6.94
C ILE A 8 -19.74 4.36 7.08
N PRO A 9 -20.51 4.28 5.99
CA PRO A 9 -21.85 3.69 5.99
C PRO A 9 -21.86 2.26 6.57
N GLU A 10 -22.84 1.95 7.42
CA GLU A 10 -22.95 0.63 8.09
C GLU A 10 -23.17 -0.55 7.14
N ASN A 11 -23.62 -0.28 5.91
CA ASN A 11 -23.84 -1.31 4.90
C ASN A 11 -22.55 -1.77 4.19
N ILE A 12 -21.40 -1.19 4.51
CA ILE A 12 -20.12 -1.57 3.93
C ILE A 12 -19.49 -2.66 4.80
N ASP A 13 -19.37 -3.86 4.24
CA ASP A 13 -18.61 -4.97 4.85
C ASP A 13 -17.10 -4.76 4.62
N LEU A 14 -16.50 -3.90 5.44
CA LEU A 14 -15.08 -3.60 5.42
C LEU A 14 -14.54 -3.57 6.86
N LYS A 15 -13.51 -4.37 7.13
CA LYS A 15 -12.85 -4.34 8.45
C LYS A 15 -11.95 -3.11 8.54
N ASP A 16 -11.88 -2.50 9.72
CA ASP A 16 -11.03 -1.33 10.00
C ASP A 16 -9.57 -1.51 9.57
N TYR A 17 -9.05 -2.74 9.73
CA TYR A 17 -7.70 -3.08 9.31
C TYR A 17 -7.53 -3.03 7.78
N ASP A 18 -8.50 -3.58 7.04
CA ASP A 18 -8.48 -3.58 5.57
C ASP A 18 -8.55 -2.14 5.05
N PHE A 19 -9.37 -1.28 5.67
CA PHE A 19 -9.40 0.15 5.35
C PHE A 19 -8.03 0.81 5.59
N SER A 20 -7.43 0.59 6.76
CA SER A 20 -6.11 1.15 7.10
C SER A 20 -5.03 0.70 6.11
N MET A 21 -5.09 -0.55 5.68
CA MET A 21 -4.17 -1.12 4.70
C MET A 21 -4.37 -0.54 3.30
N ILE A 22 -5.62 -0.34 2.85
CA ILE A 22 -5.94 0.36 1.59
C ILE A 22 -5.31 1.77 1.59
N ILE A 23 -5.51 2.53 2.67
CA ILE A 23 -4.96 3.89 2.76
C ILE A 23 -3.43 3.88 2.76
N ALA A 24 -2.80 3.01 3.55
CA ALA A 24 -1.34 2.91 3.60
C ALA A 24 -0.75 2.49 2.23
N ALA A 25 -1.37 1.51 1.57
CA ALA A 25 -0.98 1.04 0.25
C ALA A 25 -1.12 2.14 -0.81
N LYS A 26 -2.23 2.90 -0.78
CA LYS A 26 -2.45 4.00 -1.72
C LYS A 26 -1.46 5.15 -1.52
N LEU A 27 -1.18 5.53 -0.28
CA LEU A 27 -0.19 6.56 0.03
C LEU A 27 1.25 6.14 -0.32
N TYR A 28 1.55 4.83 -0.27
CA TYR A 28 2.80 4.30 -0.79
C TYR A 28 2.86 4.35 -2.32
N GLU A 29 1.80 3.92 -3.01
CA GLU A 29 1.68 3.98 -4.47
C GLU A 29 1.86 5.41 -5.00
N ASP A 30 1.27 6.40 -4.31
CA ASP A 30 1.35 7.81 -4.67
C ASP A 30 2.67 8.48 -4.20
N ALA A 31 3.64 7.69 -3.74
CA ALA A 31 4.94 8.12 -3.21
C ALA A 31 4.87 9.17 -2.08
N LYS A 32 3.74 9.23 -1.36
CA LYS A 32 3.56 10.11 -0.18
C LYS A 32 4.14 9.50 1.08
N LEU A 33 4.18 8.17 1.15
CA LEU A 33 4.85 7.42 2.20
C LEU A 33 5.89 6.50 1.59
N SER A 34 7.05 6.40 2.23
CA SER A 34 7.96 5.28 1.99
C SER A 34 7.34 3.98 2.49
N ALA A 35 7.81 2.83 1.97
CA ALA A 35 7.35 1.52 2.44
C ALA A 35 7.49 1.33 3.97
N GLY A 36 8.52 1.92 4.59
CA GLY A 36 8.69 1.86 6.04
C GLY A 36 7.67 2.70 6.82
N GLN A 37 7.32 3.88 6.31
CA GLN A 37 6.30 4.73 6.93
C GLN A 37 4.90 4.13 6.78
N ALA A 38 4.59 3.59 5.59
CA ALA A 38 3.33 2.90 5.33
C ALA A 38 3.19 1.64 6.19
N ALA A 39 4.26 0.83 6.32
CA ALA A 39 4.26 -0.32 7.22
C ALA A 39 3.99 0.06 8.68
N LYS A 40 4.62 1.14 9.17
CA LYS A 40 4.41 1.66 10.53
C LYS A 40 2.97 2.13 10.75
N MET A 41 2.31 2.68 9.72
CA MET A 41 0.92 3.13 9.79
C MET A 41 -0.07 1.99 10.09
N VAL A 42 0.24 0.77 9.63
CA VAL A 42 -0.62 -0.42 9.80
C VAL A 42 -0.06 -1.46 10.77
N GLY A 43 0.99 -1.09 11.53
CA GLY A 43 1.58 -1.97 12.54
C GLY A 43 2.33 -3.19 11.98
N LEU A 44 2.82 -3.11 10.73
CA LEU A 44 3.56 -4.19 10.07
C LEU A 44 5.07 -3.92 10.03
N SER A 45 5.84 -4.99 9.87
CA SER A 45 7.22 -4.86 9.39
C SER A 45 7.22 -4.39 7.93
N LYS A 46 8.31 -3.72 7.51
CA LYS A 46 8.46 -3.27 6.11
C LYS A 46 8.30 -4.41 5.10
N ARG A 47 8.85 -5.59 5.40
CA ARG A 47 8.74 -6.78 4.56
C ARG A 47 7.29 -7.27 4.46
N ALA A 48 6.62 -7.42 5.60
CA ALA A 48 5.22 -7.87 5.63
C ALA A 48 4.29 -6.89 4.89
N PHE A 49 4.55 -5.59 4.99
CA PHE A 49 3.80 -4.59 4.22
C PHE A 49 3.95 -4.80 2.71
N ILE A 50 5.19 -4.97 2.21
CA ILE A 50 5.46 -5.21 0.79
C ILE A 50 4.78 -6.49 0.31
N GLU A 51 4.84 -7.57 1.09
CA GLU A 51 4.16 -8.85 0.77
C GLU A 51 2.63 -8.68 0.68
N MET A 52 2.05 -7.76 1.45
CA MET A 52 0.60 -7.51 1.44
C MET A 52 0.13 -6.62 0.29
N LEU A 53 1.00 -5.81 -0.34
CA LEU A 53 0.61 -4.87 -1.40
C LEU A 53 -0.17 -5.52 -2.55
N GLY A 54 0.23 -6.73 -2.95
CA GLY A 54 -0.44 -7.46 -4.02
C GLY A 54 -1.91 -7.79 -3.72
N LYS A 55 -2.26 -8.02 -2.45
CA LYS A 55 -3.66 -8.28 -2.03
C LYS A 55 -4.56 -7.05 -2.17
N TYR A 56 -3.97 -5.86 -2.18
CA TYR A 56 -4.67 -4.58 -2.29
C TYR A 56 -4.53 -3.95 -3.68
N GLY A 57 -4.13 -4.74 -4.69
CA GLY A 57 -4.05 -4.30 -6.08
C GLY A 57 -2.89 -3.34 -6.38
N ILE A 58 -1.94 -3.18 -5.46
CA ILE A 58 -0.75 -2.35 -5.69
C ILE A 58 0.36 -3.23 -6.26
N SER A 59 0.76 -2.93 -7.49
CA SER A 59 1.94 -3.54 -8.09
C SER A 59 3.20 -3.01 -7.39
N VAL A 60 4.04 -3.92 -6.91
CA VAL A 60 5.40 -3.62 -6.44
C VAL A 60 6.38 -3.37 -7.59
N PHE A 61 6.01 -3.81 -8.80
CA PHE A 61 6.74 -3.49 -10.02
C PHE A 61 6.23 -2.18 -10.60
N SER A 62 7.15 -1.44 -11.22
CA SER A 62 6.85 -0.23 -11.96
C SER A 62 5.73 -0.47 -12.99
N LYS A 63 4.85 0.52 -13.15
CA LYS A 63 3.79 0.49 -14.18
C LYS A 63 4.29 0.98 -15.54
N SER A 64 5.51 1.50 -15.61
CA SER A 64 6.07 1.99 -16.86
C SER A 64 6.57 0.84 -17.71
N THR A 65 6.20 0.83 -18.98
CA THR A 65 6.76 -0.10 -19.95
C THR A 65 8.27 0.05 -20.07
N SER A 66 8.83 1.25 -19.91
CA SER A 66 10.28 1.47 -19.91
C SER A 66 10.98 0.68 -18.80
N ASP A 67 10.39 0.71 -17.61
CA ASP A 67 10.98 0.14 -16.41
C ASP A 67 10.86 -1.38 -16.47
N LEU A 68 9.74 -1.91 -16.99
CA LEU A 68 9.58 -3.34 -17.25
C LEU A 68 10.66 -3.88 -18.20
N HIS A 69 10.97 -3.16 -19.29
CA HIS A 69 12.04 -3.57 -20.21
C HIS A 69 13.43 -3.53 -19.55
N SER A 70 13.66 -2.55 -18.65
CA SER A 70 14.89 -2.49 -17.86
C SER A 70 15.01 -3.67 -16.90
N ASP A 71 13.93 -4.01 -16.20
CA ASP A 71 13.92 -5.14 -15.25
C ASP A 71 14.18 -6.47 -15.96
N ILE A 72 13.57 -6.70 -17.13
CA ILE A 72 13.82 -7.89 -17.97
C ILE A 72 15.29 -7.97 -18.41
N LYS A 73 15.89 -6.83 -18.79
CA LYS A 73 17.28 -6.79 -19.29
C LYS A 73 18.31 -7.13 -18.20
N ASN A 74 17.97 -6.90 -16.94
CA ASN A 74 18.88 -7.06 -15.79
C ASN A 74 18.59 -8.33 -14.96
N ALA A 75 17.70 -9.21 -15.42
CA ALA A 75 17.37 -10.50 -14.81
C ALA A 75 18.17 -11.65 -15.46
#